data_AF-A0A6N9BF60-F1
#
_entry.id   AF-A0A6N9BF60-F1
#
_cell.length_a   1.000
_cell.length_b   1.000
_cell.length_c   1.000
_cell.angle_alpha   90.00
_cell.angle_beta   90.00
_cell.angle_gamma   90.00
#
_symmetry.space_group_name_H-M   'P 1'
#
loop_
_entity.id
_entity.type
_entity.pdbx_description
1 polymer ?
#
loop_
_entity_poly.entity_id
_entity_poly.type
_entity_poly.pdbx_seq_one_letter_code
_entity_poly.pdbx_strand_id
1 'polypeptide(L)' 'MSTAIVDYGSGNLRSAEKAFARARDENGGRGPVMVTADPDRVAGADRIVLPGVGAFGDCRAGLFGLDGMV' A
#
# COMPACT_ATOMS: atom_id res chain seq x y z
N MET A 1 -12.34 -8.02 -3.38
CA MET A 1 -11.29 -7.15 -3.93
C MET A 1 -10.36 -6.68 -2.83
N SER A 2 -9.21 -7.33 -2.70
CA SER A 2 -8.13 -6.97 -1.79
C SER A 2 -7.42 -5.70 -2.26
N THR A 3 -6.94 -4.89 -1.33
CA THR A 3 -6.13 -3.70 -1.60
C THR A 3 -4.84 -3.80 -0.81
N ALA A 4 -3.70 -3.82 -1.49
CA ALA A 4 -2.38 -3.73 -0.87
C ALA A 4 -1.88 -2.28 -0.89
N ILE A 5 -1.41 -1.80 0.25
CA ILE A 5 -0.69 -0.54 0.41
C ILE A 5 0.77 -0.90 0.63
N VAL A 6 1.63 -0.47 -0.30
CA VAL A 6 3.05 -0.83 -0.28
C VAL A 6 3.75 -0.12 0.89
N ASP A 7 4.33 -0.92 1.79
CA ASP A 7 5.18 -0.45 2.88
C ASP A 7 6.63 -0.40 2.40
N TYR A 8 7.08 0.79 2.03
CA TYR A 8 8.49 1.09 1.79
C TYR A 8 9.11 1.94 2.91
N GLY A 9 8.48 1.98 4.10
CA GLY A 9 8.92 2.82 5.22
C GLY A 9 8.33 4.25 5.24
N SER A 10 7.21 4.50 4.56
CA SER A 10 6.56 5.82 4.58
C SER A 10 5.94 6.13 5.95
N GLY A 11 5.93 7.40 6.35
CA GLY A 11 5.34 7.82 7.64
C GLY A 11 3.81 7.86 7.69
N ASN A 12 3.11 7.66 6.56
CA ASN A 12 1.65 7.86 6.47
C ASN A 12 0.82 6.58 6.32
N LEU A 13 1.43 5.39 6.47
CA LEU A 13 0.80 4.09 6.21
C LEU A 13 -0.47 3.86 7.03
N ARG A 14 -0.44 4.13 8.34
CA ARG A 14 -1.62 3.93 9.22
C ARG A 14 -2.80 4.83 8.83
N SER A 15 -2.52 6.05 8.36
CA SER A 15 -3.56 6.97 7.90
C SER A 15 -4.14 6.52 6.56
N ALA A 16 -3.28 6.07 5.63
CA ALA A 16 -3.69 5.52 4.35
C ALA A 16 -4.56 4.26 4.55
N GLU A 17 -4.12 3.30 5.37
CA GLU A 17 -4.87 2.08 5.69
C GLU A 17 -6.28 2.39 6.18
N LYS A 18 -6.42 3.30 7.15
CA LYS A 18 -7.73 3.72 7.67
C LYS A 18 -8.59 4.39 6.61
N ALA A 19 -8.01 5.26 5.79
CA ALA A 19 -8.75 5.95 4.72
C ALA A 19 -9.29 4.96 3.69
N PHE A 20 -8.47 4.00 3.25
CA PHE A 20 -8.89 2.96 2.31
C PHE A 20 -9.88 1.97 2.93
N ALA A 21 -9.72 1.60 4.21
CA ALA A 21 -10.68 0.77 4.92
C ALA A 21 -12.05 1.47 5.02
N ARG A 22 -12.05 2.76 5.35
CA ARG A 22 -13.26 3.58 5.39
C ARG A 22 -13.93 3.70 4.03
N ALA A 23 -13.16 4.02 2.99
CA ALA A 23 -13.67 4.12 1.62
C ALA A 23 -14.24 2.79 1.12
N ARG A 24 -13.60 1.66 1.47
CA ARG A 24 -14.15 0.33 1.19
C ARG A 24 -15.53 0.17 1.85
N ASP A 25 -15.63 0.48 3.14
CA ASP A 25 -16.87 0.30 3.90
C ASP A 25 -18.00 1.17 3.34
N GLU A 26 -17.72 2.44 3.00
CA GLU A 26 -18.68 3.38 2.40
C GLU A 26 -19.17 2.93 1.01
N ASN A 27 -18.33 2.23 0.25
CA ASN A 27 -18.69 1.66 -1.05
C ASN A 27 -19.26 0.23 -0.95
N GLY A 28 -19.58 -0.25 0.26
CA GLY A 28 -20.13 -1.60 0.47
C GLY A 28 -19.16 -2.75 0.18
N GLY A 29 -17.86 -2.45 0.07
CA GLY A 29 -16.82 -3.45 -0.16
C GLY A 29 -16.52 -4.28 1.09
N ARG A 30 -16.03 -5.52 0.90
CA ARG A 30 -15.66 -6.42 2.00
C ARG A 30 -14.24 -6.98 1.92
N GLY A 31 -13.47 -6.57 0.90
CA GLY A 31 -12.10 -7.06 0.73
C GLY A 31 -11.13 -6.49 1.77
N PRO A 32 -10.05 -7.22 2.08
CA PRO A 32 -9.06 -6.73 3.03
C PRO A 32 -8.28 -5.54 2.46
N VAL A 33 -7.96 -4.58 3.32
CA VAL A 33 -6.97 -3.53 3.06
C VAL A 33 -5.76 -3.89 3.93
N MET A 34 -4.59 -4.04 3.31
CA MET A 34 -3.38 -4.49 4.01
C MET A 34 -2.20 -3.59 3.68
N VAL A 35 -1.41 -3.27 4.70
CA VAL A 35 -0.11 -2.63 4.55
C VAL A 35 0.94 -3.72 4.50
N THR A 36 1.80 -3.74 3.48
CA THR A 36 2.79 -4.82 3.34
C THR A 36 4.00 -4.42 2.50
N ALA A 37 5.17 -4.95 2.88
CA ALA A 37 6.42 -4.91 2.13
C ALA A 37 6.69 -6.22 1.37
N ASP A 38 5.75 -7.19 1.42
CA ASP A 38 5.87 -8.51 0.81
C ASP A 38 5.46 -8.44 -0.68
N PRO A 39 6.38 -8.67 -1.63
CA PRO A 39 6.08 -8.60 -3.06
C PRO A 39 4.99 -9.57 -3.51
N ASP A 40 4.93 -10.76 -2.92
CA ASP A 40 3.95 -11.79 -3.31
C ASP A 40 2.53 -11.35 -2.96
N ARG A 41 2.37 -10.69 -1.80
CA ARG A 41 1.08 -10.11 -1.39
C ARG A 41 0.69 -8.92 -2.25
N VAL A 42 1.65 -8.10 -2.66
CA VAL A 42 1.41 -6.97 -3.57
C VAL A 42 0.98 -7.48 -4.95
N ALA A 43 1.71 -8.45 -5.51
CA ALA A 43 1.42 -9.05 -6.81
C ALA A 43 0.06 -9.78 -6.84
N GLY A 44 -0.35 -10.39 -5.73
CA GLY A 44 -1.63 -11.08 -5.59
C GLY A 44 -2.83 -10.17 -5.26
N ALA A 45 -2.64 -8.87 -5.06
CA ALA A 45 -3.72 -7.97 -4.68
C ALA A 45 -4.56 -7.51 -5.89
N ASP A 46 -5.87 -7.35 -5.71
CA ASP A 46 -6.74 -6.81 -6.77
C ASP A 46 -6.47 -5.33 -7.06
N ARG A 47 -5.93 -4.60 -6.06
CA ARG A 47 -5.54 -3.19 -6.16
C ARG A 47 -4.26 -2.95 -5.39
N ILE A 48 -3.37 -2.15 -5.97
CA ILE A 48 -2.10 -1.76 -5.35
C ILE A 48 -2.11 -0.23 -5.17
N VAL A 49 -1.68 0.20 -3.99
CA VAL A 49 -1.52 1.61 -3.62
C VAL A 49 -0.07 1.83 -3.24
N LEU A 50 0.60 2.73 -3.94
CA LEU A 50 1.91 3.25 -3.53
C LEU A 50 1.69 4.55 -2.74
N PRO A 51 1.76 4.52 -1.40
CA PRO A 51 1.59 5.73 -0.60
C PRO A 51 2.76 6.69 -0.82
N GLY A 52 2.58 7.98 -0.50
CA GLY A 52 3.62 9.00 -0.71
C GLY A 52 3.58 10.08 0.34
N VAL A 53 4.72 10.40 0.94
CA VAL A 53 4.93 11.56 1.81
C VAL A 53 6.37 12.02 1.60
N GLY A 54 6.57 13.32 1.36
CA GLY A 54 7.91 13.88 1.13
C GLY A 54 8.35 13.85 -0.33
N ALA A 55 9.67 13.72 -0.55
CA ALA A 55 10.27 13.78 -1.88
C ALA A 55 10.04 12.49 -2.67
N PHE A 56 9.80 12.63 -3.97
CA PHE A 56 9.62 11.48 -4.86
C PHE A 56 10.85 10.55 -4.89
N GLY A 57 12.05 11.12 -4.74
CA GLY A 57 13.31 10.36 -4.69
C GLY A 57 13.35 9.34 -3.55
N ASP A 58 12.87 9.71 -2.36
CA ASP A 58 12.85 8.85 -1.18
C ASP A 58 11.84 7.70 -1.36
N CYS A 59 10.67 8.01 -1.94
CA CYS A 59 9.68 7.00 -2.30
C CYS A 59 10.25 5.96 -3.28
N ARG A 60 10.91 6.43 -4.34
CA ARG A 60 11.55 5.56 -5.31
C ARG A 60 12.66 4.73 -4.66
N ALA A 61 13.53 5.34 -3.87
CA ALA A 61 14.63 4.62 -3.21
C ALA A 61 14.10 3.53 -2.26
N GLY A 62 13.07 3.84 -1.46
CA GLY A 62 12.42 2.87 -0.59
C GLY A 62 11.78 1.72 -1.37
N LEU A 63 11.03 2.03 -2.44
CA LEU A 63 10.36 1.01 -3.25
C LEU A 63 11.35 0.06 -3.94
N PHE A 64 12.42 0.61 -4.54
CA PHE A 64 13.46 -0.19 -5.21
C PHE A 64 14.39 -0.91 -4.23
N GLY A 65 14.40 -0.52 -2.95
CA GLY A 65 15.13 -1.22 -1.90
C GLY A 65 14.40 -2.45 -1.35
N LEU A 66 13.15 -2.70 -1.77
CA LEU A 66 12.40 -3.89 -1.41
C LEU A 66 12.71 -4.99 -2.43
N ASP A 67 13.42 -6.03 -2.00
CA ASP A 67 13.78 -7.16 -2.84
C ASP A 67 12.53 -7.80 -3.46
N GLY A 68 12.51 -7.94 -4.80
CA GLY A 68 11.42 -8.55 -5.56
C GLY A 68 10.20 -7.66 -5.83
N MET A 69 10.22 -6.40 -5.39
CA MET A 69 9.08 -5.48 -5.55
C MET A 69 9.00 -4.80 -6.94
N VAL A 70 10.15 -4.64 -7.62
CA VAL A 70 10.30 -3.97 -8.94
C VAL A 70 11.12 -4.84 -9.88
#